data_AF-A0A6M0ASA8-F1
#
_entry.id   AF-A0A6M0ASA8-F1
#
_cell.length_a   1.000
_cell.length_b   1.000
_cell.length_c   1.000
_cell.angle_alpha   90.00
_cell.angle_beta   90.00
_cell.angle_gamma   90.00
#
_symmetry.space_group_name_H-M   'P 1'
#
loop_
_entity.id
_entity.type
_entity.pdbx_description
1 polymer ?
#
loop_
_entity_poly.entity_id
_entity_poly.type
_entity_poly.pdbx_seq_one_letter_code
_entity_poly.pdbx_strand_id
1 'polypeptide(L)'
;MSYSDFKSLDTLASLGIDMLEPVPSLIQADPISPSDFLQEALKRFVPLATAINTEKARSEYLIAPILSEITVINPPISLFSGKNFNVDPAQGLTGFFDFILTDNPDKLTIKAPVVVVVEAKNENINEGLPQCLATMYAARLVNQKEPEM
;
A
#
# COMPACT_ATOMS: atom_id res chain seq x y z
N MET A 1 1.64 18.80 8.74
CA MET A 1 2.52 17.76 8.18
C MET A 1 1.64 16.69 7.54
N SER A 2 2.13 16.05 6.48
CA SER A 2 1.47 14.97 5.75
C SER A 2 2.49 13.85 5.48
N TYR A 3 2.05 12.70 4.96
CA TYR A 3 2.96 11.60 4.64
C TYR A 3 4.11 12.01 3.71
N SER A 4 3.90 12.99 2.82
CA SER A 4 4.93 13.49 1.90
C SER A 4 5.99 14.40 2.56
N ASP A 5 5.81 14.75 3.83
CA ASP A 5 6.80 15.50 4.61
C ASP A 5 7.87 14.57 5.20
N PHE A 6 7.65 13.24 5.24
CA PHE A 6 8.66 12.25 5.60
C PHE A 6 9.60 12.01 4.42
N LYS A 7 10.64 12.85 4.30
CA LYS A 7 11.58 12.86 3.16
C LYS A 7 12.93 12.20 3.43
N SER A 8 13.25 11.95 4.70
CA SER A 8 14.47 11.27 5.14
C SER A 8 14.20 10.40 6.36
N LEU A 9 15.08 9.44 6.63
CA LEU A 9 14.92 8.55 7.79
C LEU A 9 14.90 9.32 9.13
N ASP A 10 15.66 10.42 9.24
CA ASP A 10 15.68 11.26 10.45
C ASP A 10 14.31 11.83 10.82
N THR A 11 13.43 12.06 9.82
CA THR A 11 12.06 12.56 10.08
C THR A 11 11.20 11.56 10.86
N LEU A 12 11.55 10.27 10.81
CA LEU A 12 10.83 9.20 11.49
C LEU A 12 11.10 9.14 13.00
N ALA A 13 12.14 9.82 13.50
CA ALA A 13 12.40 9.92 14.93
C ALA A 13 11.22 10.56 15.68
N SER A 14 10.45 11.44 15.03
CA SER A 14 9.21 12.01 15.56
C SER A 14 8.11 10.98 15.81
N LEU A 15 8.17 9.83 15.14
CA LEU A 15 7.28 8.68 15.31
C LEU A 15 7.89 7.61 16.25
N GLY A 16 9.05 7.89 16.86
CA GLY A 16 9.77 6.93 17.70
C GLY A 16 10.49 5.84 16.91
N ILE A 17 10.77 6.06 15.61
CA ILE A 17 11.54 5.14 14.77
C ILE A 17 12.93 5.74 14.57
N ASP A 18 13.93 5.17 15.23
CA ASP A 18 15.31 5.65 15.26
C ASP A 18 16.32 4.63 14.71
N MET A 19 15.89 3.40 14.43
CA MET A 19 16.72 2.33 13.88
C MET A 19 15.98 1.54 12.80
N LEU A 20 16.73 1.11 11.78
CA LEU A 20 16.27 0.14 10.78
C LEU A 20 17.14 -1.11 10.84
N GLU A 21 16.50 -2.24 11.08
CA GLU A 21 17.15 -3.54 11.05
C GLU A 21 16.62 -4.36 9.86
N PRO A 22 17.48 -4.89 9.00
CA PRO A 22 17.06 -5.80 7.95
C PRO A 22 16.61 -7.12 8.57
N VAL A 23 15.39 -7.54 8.27
CA VAL A 23 14.88 -8.86 8.64
C VAL A 23 14.92 -9.81 7.44
N PRO A 24 15.26 -11.10 7.61
CA PRO A 24 15.37 -12.06 6.50
C PRO A 24 14.05 -12.25 5.75
N SER A 25 12.92 -12.17 6.45
CA SER A 25 11.58 -12.18 5.89
C SER A 25 10.61 -11.51 6.87
N LEU A 26 9.68 -10.72 6.33
CA LEU A 26 8.58 -10.12 7.10
C LEU A 26 7.38 -11.07 7.23
N ILE A 27 7.09 -11.86 6.19
CA ILE A 27 5.94 -12.76 6.10
C ILE A 27 6.38 -14.05 5.41
N GLN A 28 6.06 -15.20 6.02
CA GLN A 28 6.13 -16.49 5.35
C GLN A 28 4.74 -16.80 4.80
N ALA A 29 4.64 -16.95 3.47
CA ALA A 29 3.41 -17.29 2.79
C ALA A 29 3.70 -18.24 1.64
N ASP A 30 2.76 -19.14 1.38
CA ASP A 30 2.81 -19.99 0.20
C ASP A 30 2.40 -19.19 -1.04
N PRO A 31 3.13 -19.32 -2.16
CA PRO A 31 2.79 -18.60 -3.37
C PRO A 31 1.46 -19.11 -3.94
N ILE A 32 0.62 -18.18 -4.37
CA ILE A 32 -0.63 -18.48 -5.07
C ILE A 32 -0.44 -18.15 -6.55
N SER A 33 -0.84 -19.07 -7.42
CA SER A 33 -0.83 -18.83 -8.86
C SER A 33 -1.89 -17.80 -9.26
N PRO A 34 -1.58 -16.82 -10.12
CA PRO A 34 -2.57 -15.88 -10.64
C PRO A 34 -3.60 -16.60 -11.52
N SER A 35 -4.85 -16.14 -11.52
CA SER A 35 -5.86 -16.69 -12.43
C SER A 35 -5.49 -16.51 -13.90
N ASP A 36 -6.11 -17.32 -14.76
CA ASP A 36 -5.98 -17.18 -16.21
C ASP A 36 -6.40 -15.78 -16.69
N PHE A 37 -7.40 -15.18 -16.02
CA PHE A 37 -7.83 -13.82 -16.33
C PHE A 37 -6.74 -12.79 -16.04
N LEU A 38 -6.13 -12.82 -14.85
CA LEU A 38 -5.05 -11.90 -14.51
C LEU A 38 -3.84 -12.11 -15.43
N GLN A 39 -3.49 -13.37 -15.72
CA GLN A 39 -2.39 -13.67 -16.64
C GLN A 39 -2.64 -13.10 -18.05
N GLU A 40 -3.84 -13.26 -18.59
CA GLU A 40 -4.20 -12.71 -19.90
C GLU A 40 -4.26 -11.18 -19.88
N ALA A 41 -4.80 -10.58 -18.82
CA ALA A 41 -4.81 -9.14 -18.64
C ALA A 41 -3.39 -8.56 -18.63
N LEU A 42 -2.48 -9.15 -17.84
CA LEU A 42 -1.09 -8.70 -17.75
C LEU A 42 -0.33 -8.85 -19.07
N LYS A 43 -0.56 -9.92 -19.85
CA LYS A 43 0.03 -10.06 -21.20
C LYS A 43 -0.34 -8.89 -22.11
N ARG A 44 -1.54 -8.33 -21.98
CA ARG A 44 -2.03 -7.21 -22.79
C ARG A 44 -1.63 -5.84 -22.22
N PHE A 45 -1.67 -5.71 -20.89
CA PHE A 45 -1.55 -4.43 -20.21
C PHE A 45 -0.11 -4.06 -19.87
N VAL A 46 0.78 -5.03 -19.59
CA VAL A 46 2.20 -4.73 -19.32
C VAL A 46 2.86 -4.00 -20.49
N PRO A 47 2.74 -4.44 -21.76
CA PRO A 47 3.33 -3.70 -22.88
C PRO A 47 2.81 -2.27 -23.01
N LEU A 48 1.52 -2.03 -22.72
CA LEU A 48 0.91 -0.71 -22.73
C LEU A 48 1.46 0.17 -21.61
N ALA A 49 1.51 -0.36 -20.38
CA ALA A 49 2.05 0.34 -19.21
C ALA A 49 3.49 0.79 -19.46
N THR A 50 4.32 -0.10 -20.00
CA THR A 50 5.72 0.18 -20.33
C THR A 50 5.86 1.18 -21.47
N ALA A 51 5.04 1.08 -22.52
CA ALA A 51 5.11 2.01 -23.65
C ALA A 51 4.67 3.44 -23.29
N ILE A 52 3.65 3.58 -22.44
CA ILE A 52 3.16 4.90 -21.97
C ILE A 52 4.11 5.49 -20.93
N ASN A 53 4.68 4.67 -20.05
CA ASN A 53 5.69 5.02 -19.06
C ASN A 53 5.31 6.20 -18.13
N THR A 54 4.06 6.22 -17.65
CA THR A 54 3.61 7.16 -16.61
C THR A 54 3.29 6.42 -15.32
N GLU A 55 3.34 7.13 -14.19
CA GLU A 55 2.87 6.59 -12.89
C GLU A 55 1.43 6.07 -13.02
N LYS A 56 0.55 6.87 -13.63
CA LYS A 56 -0.84 6.48 -13.89
C LYS A 56 -0.97 5.21 -14.71
N ALA A 57 -0.17 5.06 -15.78
CA ALA A 57 -0.22 3.85 -16.60
C ALA A 57 0.23 2.61 -15.81
N ARG A 58 1.28 2.70 -14.99
CA ARG A 58 1.68 1.59 -14.12
C ARG A 58 0.60 1.29 -13.07
N SER A 59 0.03 2.31 -12.47
CA SER A 59 -1.04 2.20 -11.48
C SER A 59 -2.27 1.47 -12.05
N GLU A 60 -2.76 1.89 -13.22
CA GLU A 60 -4.00 1.36 -13.82
C GLU A 60 -3.81 0.01 -14.55
N TYR A 61 -2.65 -0.21 -15.19
CA TYR A 61 -2.44 -1.37 -16.07
C TYR A 61 -1.56 -2.47 -15.46
N LEU A 62 -0.92 -2.22 -14.32
CA LEU A 62 -0.10 -3.22 -13.62
C LEU A 62 -0.57 -3.43 -12.17
N ILE A 63 -0.61 -2.37 -11.37
CA ILE A 63 -0.85 -2.48 -9.93
C ILE A 63 -2.33 -2.79 -9.65
N ALA A 64 -3.26 -2.00 -10.19
CA ALA A 64 -4.69 -2.17 -9.95
C ALA A 64 -5.22 -3.56 -10.36
N PRO A 65 -4.83 -4.16 -11.51
CA PRO A 65 -5.22 -5.52 -11.87
C PRO A 65 -4.74 -6.57 -10.84
N ILE A 66 -3.49 -6.47 -10.38
CA ILE A 66 -2.92 -7.39 -9.39
C ILE A 66 -3.67 -7.27 -8.06
N LEU A 67 -3.90 -6.04 -7.58
CA LEU A 67 -4.62 -5.84 -6.31
C LEU A 67 -6.09 -6.23 -6.40
N SER A 68 -6.72 -6.05 -7.57
CA SER A 68 -8.11 -6.47 -7.79
C SER A 68 -8.24 -7.99 -7.69
N GLU A 69 -7.29 -8.74 -8.25
CA GLU A 69 -7.26 -10.21 -8.14
C GLU A 69 -7.27 -10.67 -6.69
N ILE A 70 -6.53 -10.01 -5.80
CA ILE A 70 -6.50 -10.34 -4.36
C ILE A 70 -7.90 -10.32 -3.76
N THR A 71 -8.73 -9.33 -4.12
CA THR A 71 -10.10 -9.22 -3.61
C THR A 71 -11.07 -10.22 -4.25
N VAL A 72 -10.80 -10.65 -5.48
CA VAL A 72 -11.59 -11.68 -6.18
C VAL A 72 -11.36 -13.05 -5.55
N ILE A 73 -10.10 -13.39 -5.25
CA ILE A 73 -9.76 -14.70 -4.66
C ILE A 73 -9.93 -14.72 -3.13
N ASN A 74 -10.02 -13.56 -2.47
CA ASN A 74 -10.29 -13.41 -1.04
C ASN A 74 -11.47 -12.45 -0.80
N PRO A 75 -12.73 -12.94 -0.82
CA PRO A 75 -13.92 -12.09 -0.69
C PRO A 75 -14.00 -11.16 0.54
N PRO A 76 -13.42 -11.51 1.71
CA PRO A 76 -13.35 -10.60 2.86
C PRO A 76 -12.45 -9.38 2.63
N ILE A 77 -11.50 -9.44 1.70
CA ILE A 77 -10.57 -8.34 1.45
C ILE A 77 -11.24 -7.28 0.57
N SER A 78 -11.21 -6.03 1.03
CA SER A 78 -11.63 -4.86 0.25
C SER A 78 -10.44 -4.08 -0.26
N LEU A 79 -10.57 -3.57 -1.49
CA LEU A 79 -9.61 -2.67 -2.14
C LEU A 79 -10.23 -1.28 -2.24
N PHE A 80 -9.52 -0.30 -1.70
CA PHE A 80 -9.82 1.11 -1.87
C PHE A 80 -8.80 1.71 -2.83
N SER A 81 -9.28 2.24 -3.95
CA SER A 81 -8.45 3.00 -4.88
C SER A 81 -8.71 4.51 -4.73
N GLY A 82 -7.64 5.28 -4.54
CA GLY A 82 -7.67 6.74 -4.42
C GLY A 82 -8.45 7.25 -3.20
N LYS A 83 -7.94 6.98 -2.00
CA LYS A 83 -8.57 7.39 -0.73
C LYS A 83 -7.59 8.12 0.19
N ASN A 84 -8.14 9.01 1.01
CA ASN A 84 -7.39 9.62 2.10
C ASN A 84 -7.27 8.64 3.27
N PHE A 85 -6.06 8.54 3.82
CA PHE A 85 -5.73 7.73 4.99
C PHE A 85 -5.26 8.63 6.14
N ASN A 86 -6.20 9.39 6.71
CA ASN A 86 -5.92 10.39 7.74
C ASN A 86 -6.02 9.76 9.13
N VAL A 87 -4.89 9.29 9.67
CA VAL A 87 -4.83 8.51 10.92
C VAL A 87 -4.54 9.39 12.13
N ASP A 88 -3.54 10.28 12.02
CA ASP A 88 -3.14 11.19 13.10
C ASP A 88 -2.56 12.50 12.54
N PRO A 89 -3.38 13.56 12.41
CA PRO A 89 -2.93 14.86 11.95
C PRO A 89 -1.85 15.51 12.81
N ALA A 90 -1.83 15.25 14.12
CA ALA A 90 -0.85 15.85 15.03
C ALA A 90 0.56 15.31 14.76
N GLN A 91 0.66 14.04 14.37
CA GLN A 91 1.91 13.39 13.98
C GLN A 91 2.20 13.48 12.46
N GLY A 92 1.37 14.19 11.71
CA GLY A 92 1.51 14.30 10.25
C GLY A 92 1.13 13.05 9.45
N LEU A 93 0.45 12.09 10.08
CA LEU A 93 -0.01 10.84 9.47
C LEU A 93 -1.34 11.08 8.72
N THR A 94 -1.28 11.92 7.69
CA THR A 94 -2.41 12.30 6.84
C THR A 94 -1.98 12.41 5.38
N GLY A 95 -2.87 12.04 4.47
CA GLY A 95 -2.62 12.13 3.03
C GLY A 95 -3.39 11.11 2.20
N PHE A 96 -3.16 11.17 0.91
CA PHE A 96 -3.83 10.37 -0.12
C PHE A 96 -2.97 9.17 -0.50
N PHE A 97 -3.61 8.01 -0.70
CA PHE A 97 -2.98 6.82 -1.24
C PHE A 97 -3.76 6.26 -2.42
N ASP A 98 -3.02 5.76 -3.39
CA ASP A 98 -3.57 5.15 -4.60
C ASP A 98 -4.27 3.83 -4.27
N PHE A 99 -3.71 3.04 -3.34
CA PHE A 99 -4.31 1.77 -2.94
C PHE A 99 -4.18 1.46 -1.45
N ILE A 100 -5.29 1.03 -0.86
CA ILE A 100 -5.39 0.52 0.50
C ILE A 100 -6.17 -0.79 0.46
N LEU A 101 -5.65 -1.82 1.10
CA LEU A 101 -6.33 -3.10 1.32
C LEU A 101 -6.78 -3.19 2.77
N THR A 102 -7.96 -3.78 2.98
CA THR A 102 -8.44 -4.11 4.32
C THR A 102 -8.96 -5.53 4.35
N ASP A 103 -8.71 -6.29 5.43
CA ASP A 103 -9.39 -7.57 5.65
C ASP A 103 -10.76 -7.32 6.30
N ASN A 104 -11.63 -6.66 5.53
CA ASN A 104 -12.98 -6.31 5.95
C ASN A 104 -13.87 -6.19 4.70
N PRO A 105 -15.06 -6.82 4.66
CA PRO A 105 -15.92 -6.78 3.49
C PRO A 105 -16.61 -5.41 3.26
N ASP A 106 -16.49 -4.47 4.20
CA ASP A 106 -16.96 -3.10 4.03
C ASP A 106 -16.12 -2.36 2.99
N LYS A 107 -16.75 -2.00 1.86
CA LYS A 107 -16.12 -1.27 0.74
C LYS A 107 -16.33 0.24 0.81
N LEU A 108 -17.05 0.73 1.81
CA LEU A 108 -17.38 2.15 1.96
C LEU A 108 -16.41 2.84 2.93
N THR A 109 -15.97 2.12 3.97
CA THR A 109 -15.14 2.64 5.04
C THR A 109 -13.89 1.79 5.24
N ILE A 110 -12.73 2.44 5.34
CA ILE A 110 -11.47 1.77 5.67
C ILE A 110 -11.55 1.32 7.14
N LYS A 111 -11.47 0.02 7.37
CA LYS A 111 -11.50 -0.62 8.69
C LYS A 111 -10.28 -1.50 8.88
N ALA A 112 -9.91 -1.74 10.14
CA ALA A 112 -8.85 -2.68 10.42
C ALA A 112 -9.23 -4.12 10.02
N PRO A 113 -8.22 -4.98 9.75
CA PRO A 113 -6.82 -4.63 9.58
C PRO A 113 -6.56 -4.01 8.20
N VAL A 114 -5.68 -3.00 8.15
CA VAL A 114 -5.30 -2.21 6.97
C VAL A 114 -3.89 -2.54 6.53
N VAL A 115 -3.70 -2.64 5.22
CA VAL A 115 -2.41 -2.65 4.53
C VAL A 115 -2.44 -1.55 3.46
N VAL A 116 -1.41 -0.72 3.42
CA VAL A 116 -1.30 0.37 2.43
C VAL A 116 -0.20 0.03 1.43
N VAL A 117 -0.47 0.25 0.15
CA VAL A 117 0.51 0.03 -0.92
C VAL A 117 1.13 1.38 -1.28
N VAL A 118 2.45 1.46 -1.26
CA VAL A 118 3.21 2.67 -1.60
C VAL A 118 4.02 2.41 -2.85
N GLU A 119 3.84 3.24 -3.88
CA GLU A 119 4.57 3.12 -5.13
C GLU A 119 6.01 3.65 -5.00
N ALA A 120 6.98 2.91 -5.54
CA ALA A 120 8.33 3.43 -5.70
C ALA A 120 8.34 4.46 -6.84
N LYS A 121 8.78 5.69 -6.53
CA LYS A 121 8.87 6.76 -7.54
C LYS A 121 10.12 6.56 -8.38
N ASN A 122 9.98 6.62 -9.70
CA ASN A 122 11.09 6.48 -10.65
C ASN A 122 11.98 5.24 -10.38
N GLU A 123 11.38 4.12 -9.96
CA GLU A 123 12.08 2.88 -9.59
C GLU A 123 13.06 3.04 -8.41
N ASN A 124 13.03 4.18 -7.71
CA ASN A 124 13.85 4.46 -6.55
C ASN A 124 13.09 4.18 -5.26
N ILE A 125 13.27 2.96 -4.74
CA ILE A 125 12.67 2.52 -3.48
C ILE A 125 13.18 3.37 -2.31
N ASN A 126 14.44 3.81 -2.34
CA ASN A 126 15.06 4.55 -1.23
C ASN A 126 14.40 5.91 -1.01
N GLU A 127 13.97 6.59 -2.09
CA GLU A 127 13.25 7.86 -2.00
C GLU A 127 11.86 7.71 -1.36
N GLY A 128 11.20 6.57 -1.58
CA GLY A 128 9.88 6.28 -1.01
C GLY A 128 9.92 5.69 0.40
N LEU A 129 11.08 5.22 0.87
CA LEU A 129 11.21 4.46 2.10
C LEU A 129 10.73 5.22 3.36
N PRO A 130 11.09 6.50 3.60
CA PRO A 130 10.64 7.20 4.80
C PRO A 130 9.10 7.37 4.81
N GLN A 131 8.51 7.74 3.68
CA GLN A 131 7.06 7.81 3.54
C GLN A 131 6.41 6.43 3.75
N CYS A 132 6.99 5.36 3.21
CA CYS A 132 6.52 4.00 3.39
C CYS A 132 6.51 3.60 4.87
N LEU A 133 7.59 3.87 5.61
CA LEU A 133 7.69 3.56 7.04
C LEU A 133 6.70 4.37 7.90
N ALA A 134 6.54 5.67 7.63
CA ALA A 134 5.51 6.48 8.28
C ALA A 134 4.09 5.93 8.02
N THR A 135 3.84 5.46 6.79
CA THR A 135 2.58 4.82 6.41
C THR A 135 2.37 3.49 7.15
N MET A 136 3.41 2.67 7.27
CA MET A 136 3.37 1.42 8.04
C MET A 136 3.06 1.67 9.52
N TYR A 137 3.66 2.71 10.10
CA TYR A 137 3.36 3.13 11.47
C TYR A 137 1.89 3.57 11.62
N ALA A 138 1.36 4.36 10.68
CA ALA A 138 -0.04 4.75 10.66
C ALA A 138 -0.99 3.52 10.54
N ALA A 139 -0.68 2.58 9.65
CA ALA A 139 -1.43 1.32 9.51
C ALA A 139 -1.41 0.52 10.82
N ARG A 140 -0.27 0.43 11.50
CA ARG A 140 -0.16 -0.19 12.83
C ARG A 140 -1.08 0.48 13.84
N LEU A 141 -1.15 1.81 13.89
CA LEU A 141 -2.05 2.53 14.80
C LEU A 141 -3.51 2.22 14.54
N VAL A 142 -3.93 2.12 13.26
CA VAL A 142 -5.31 1.73 12.91
C VAL A 142 -5.59 0.30 13.35
N ASN A 143 -4.68 -0.62 13.04
CA ASN A 143 -4.84 -2.06 13.34
C ASN A 143 -4.85 -2.36 14.84
N GLN A 144 -4.31 -1.47 15.68
CA GLN A 144 -4.34 -1.59 17.13
C GLN A 144 -5.60 -0.97 17.77
N LYS A 145 -6.24 0.00 17.12
CA LYS A 145 -7.40 0.72 17.65
C LYS A 145 -8.72 -0.05 17.48
N GLU A 146 -8.80 -0.90 16.46
CA GLU A 146 -9.94 -1.77 16.20
C GLU A 146 -9.51 -3.24 16.37
N PRO A 147 -9.36 -3.74 17.62
CA PRO A 147 -9.21 -5.17 17.81
C PRO A 147 -10.47 -5.87 17.30
N GLU A 148 -10.27 -6.97 16.58
CA GLU A 148 -11.31 -7.88 16.09
C GLU A 148 -12.51 -7.93 17.04
N MET A 149 -13.70 -7.53 16.56
CA MET A 149 -14.97 -7.81 17.24
C MET A 149 -15.41 -9.24 16.93
#